data_AF-U4U8T7-F1
#
_entry.id   AF-U4U8T7-F1
#
_cell.length_a   1.000
_cell.length_b   1.000
_cell.length_c   1.000
_cell.angle_alpha   90.00
_cell.angle_beta   90.00
_cell.angle_gamma   90.00
#
_symmetry.space_group_name_H-M   'P 1'
#
loop_
_entity.id
_entity.type
_entity.pdbx_description
1 polymer ?
#
loop_
_entity_poly.entity_id
_entity_poly.type
_entity_poly.pdbx_seq_one_letter_code
_entity_poly.pdbx_strand_id
1 'polypeptide(L)'
;MASTRKVAVVTGSNKGIGFAIVKGLCEKYNGDVYLTSRDIKRGTAAVEALKQLGFPMLGSLMFHQLDITDQASVEAFRNHIKSTHGGIDVLINNAAIAFKTEAPEPFAVQAKETIRVNYFGTLMVCNALFPLLRQNAKVVNVSSSAGHLLRIPSADLRSKLSSVSLDVSGLNQLVEQFVQ
;
A
#
# COMPACT_ATOMS: atom_id res chain seq x y z
N MET A 1 30.86 7.66 6.46
CA MET A 1 29.52 7.85 5.85
C MET A 1 28.50 7.47 6.90
N ALA A 2 27.54 8.34 7.23
CA ALA A 2 26.51 8.00 8.22
C ALA A 2 25.76 6.74 7.73
N SER A 3 25.69 5.71 8.57
CA SER A 3 24.91 4.51 8.30
C SER A 3 23.45 4.91 8.07
N THR A 4 22.99 4.93 6.81
CA THR A 4 21.58 5.19 6.49
C THR A 4 20.74 4.07 7.09
N ARG A 5 19.87 4.39 8.06
CA ARG A 5 18.98 3.37 8.65
C ARG A 5 18.12 2.75 7.55
N LYS A 6 17.82 1.46 7.71
CA LYS A 6 16.90 0.77 6.82
C LYS A 6 15.48 1.29 7.00
N VAL A 7 14.71 1.37 5.94
CA VAL A 7 13.35 1.94 5.94
C VAL A 7 12.33 0.92 5.49
N ALA A 8 11.29 0.73 6.29
CA ALA A 8 10.10 -0.03 5.93
C ALA A 8 8.88 0.89 5.88
N VAL A 9 8.09 0.81 4.82
CA VAL A 9 6.87 1.60 4.61
C VAL A 9 5.69 0.67 4.51
N VAL A 10 4.61 0.95 5.24
CA VAL A 10 3.34 0.23 5.13
C VAL A 10 2.24 1.21 4.75
N THR A 11 1.55 0.97 3.62
CA THR A 11 0.42 1.82 3.20
C THR A 11 -0.84 1.45 3.96
N GLY A 12 -1.64 2.44 4.41
CA GLY A 12 -2.96 2.18 5.01
C GLY A 12 -2.92 1.36 6.31
N SER A 13 -1.99 1.69 7.19
CA SER A 13 -1.61 0.88 8.36
C SER A 13 -2.16 1.36 9.70
N ASN A 14 -3.15 2.26 9.72
CA ASN A 14 -3.75 2.75 10.96
C ASN A 14 -4.70 1.74 11.64
N LYS A 15 -5.02 0.62 11.00
CA LYS A 15 -5.89 -0.44 11.53
C LYS A 15 -5.67 -1.78 10.83
N GLY A 16 -6.28 -2.84 11.34
CA GLY A 16 -6.38 -4.14 10.68
C GLY A 16 -5.03 -4.77 10.35
N ILE A 17 -4.92 -5.36 9.15
CA ILE A 17 -3.71 -6.08 8.69
C ILE A 17 -2.50 -5.15 8.68
N GLY A 18 -2.61 -3.94 8.14
CA GLY A 18 -1.50 -2.98 8.11
C GLY A 18 -0.97 -2.60 9.50
N PHE A 19 -1.86 -2.45 10.49
CA PHE A 19 -1.46 -2.20 11.88
C PHE A 19 -0.67 -3.38 12.47
N ALA A 20 -1.15 -4.61 12.25
CA ALA A 20 -0.46 -5.82 12.71
C ALA A 20 0.89 -6.01 12.02
N ILE A 21 1.00 -5.65 10.73
CA ILE A 21 2.27 -5.63 9.99
C ILE A 21 3.24 -4.63 10.62
N VAL A 22 2.81 -3.39 10.88
CA VAL A 22 3.66 -2.39 11.54
C VAL A 22 4.12 -2.88 12.92
N LYS A 23 3.22 -3.46 13.73
CA LYS A 23 3.59 -4.07 15.02
C LYS A 23 4.71 -5.09 14.86
N GLY A 24 4.52 -6.07 13.96
CA GLY A 24 5.51 -7.12 13.71
C GLY A 24 6.84 -6.58 13.15
N LEU A 25 6.80 -5.52 12.33
CA LEU A 25 8.00 -4.83 11.87
C LEU A 25 8.70 -4.14 13.03
N CYS A 26 7.99 -3.40 13.89
CA CYS A 26 8.62 -2.74 15.04
C CYS A 26 9.31 -3.73 15.99
N GLU A 27 8.76 -4.94 16.15
CA GLU A 27 9.34 -6.02 16.97
C GLU A 27 10.59 -6.67 16.34
N LYS A 28 10.67 -6.75 15.00
CA LYS A 28 11.62 -7.63 14.30
C LYS A 28 12.58 -6.93 13.34
N TYR A 29 12.24 -5.72 12.92
CA TYR A 29 12.96 -4.97 11.91
C TYR A 29 13.85 -3.90 12.55
N ASN A 30 15.16 -4.02 12.34
CA ASN A 30 16.13 -3.00 12.77
C ASN A 30 16.18 -1.87 11.73
N GLY A 31 15.25 -0.92 11.84
CA GLY A 31 15.12 0.21 10.93
C GLY A 31 13.93 1.11 11.26
N ASP A 32 13.77 2.17 10.49
CA ASP A 32 12.65 3.09 10.64
C ASP A 32 11.42 2.51 9.92
N VAL A 33 10.33 2.37 10.67
CA VAL A 33 9.05 1.81 10.21
C VAL A 33 8.04 2.94 10.10
N TYR A 34 7.57 3.21 8.88
CA TYR A 34 6.53 4.18 8.62
C TYR A 34 5.16 3.53 8.65
N LEU A 35 4.39 3.91 9.67
CA LEU A 35 2.94 3.78 9.68
C LEU A 35 2.38 4.92 8.83
N THR A 36 1.60 4.61 7.80
CA THR A 36 0.90 5.62 7.01
C THR A 36 -0.62 5.47 7.09
N SER A 37 -1.31 6.58 6.85
CA SER A 37 -2.76 6.69 6.86
C SER A 37 -3.18 7.92 6.06
N ARG A 38 -4.30 7.84 5.34
CA ARG A 38 -4.89 9.03 4.71
C ARG A 38 -5.39 10.04 5.74
N ASP A 39 -5.86 9.55 6.89
CA ASP A 39 -6.37 10.35 7.99
C ASP A 39 -5.28 10.50 9.06
N ILE A 40 -4.87 11.74 9.31
CA ILE A 40 -3.81 12.10 10.27
C ILE A 40 -4.20 11.69 11.69
N LYS A 41 -5.43 12.00 12.12
CA LYS A 41 -5.87 11.72 13.50
C LYS A 41 -5.84 10.22 13.78
N ARG A 42 -6.36 9.41 12.84
CA ARG A 42 -6.35 7.95 12.97
C ARG A 42 -4.94 7.37 12.89
N GLY A 43 -4.08 7.95 12.05
CA GLY A 43 -2.67 7.55 11.94
C GLY A 43 -1.89 7.79 13.22
N THR A 44 -1.97 9.02 13.77
CA THR A 44 -1.33 9.37 15.04
C THR A 44 -1.87 8.53 16.20
N ALA A 45 -3.19 8.31 16.27
CA ALA A 45 -3.77 7.43 17.29
C ALA A 45 -3.24 6.00 17.21
N ALA A 46 -3.03 5.47 16.01
CA ALA A 46 -2.46 4.13 15.81
C ALA A 46 -0.99 4.04 16.28
N VAL A 47 -0.21 5.11 16.06
CA VAL A 47 1.18 5.19 16.54
C VAL A 47 1.23 5.17 18.07
N GLU A 48 0.37 5.96 18.71
CA GLU A 48 0.29 5.99 20.18
C GLU A 48 -0.18 4.65 20.74
N ALA A 49 -1.18 4.01 20.11
CA ALA A 49 -1.60 2.67 20.48
C ALA A 49 -0.46 1.65 20.40
N LEU A 50 0.38 1.70 19.34
CA LEU A 50 1.55 0.81 19.22
C LEU A 50 2.60 1.08 20.30
N LYS A 51 2.88 2.34 20.62
CA LYS A 51 3.82 2.70 21.70
C LYS A 51 3.33 2.21 23.06
N GLN A 52 2.03 2.31 23.33
CA GLN A 52 1.42 1.85 24.58
C GLN A 52 1.50 0.33 24.79
N LEU A 53 1.72 -0.47 23.74
CA LEU A 53 1.93 -1.90 23.88
C LEU A 53 3.26 -2.26 24.58
N GLY A 54 4.19 -1.31 24.71
CA GLY A 54 5.37 -1.46 25.58
C GLY A 54 6.37 -2.54 25.16
N PHE A 55 6.30 -3.06 23.93
CA PHE A 55 7.26 -4.04 23.44
C PHE A 55 8.57 -3.37 23.00
N PRO A 56 9.72 -4.05 23.14
CA PRO A 56 11.00 -3.51 22.69
C PRO A 56 10.98 -3.32 21.17
N MET A 57 11.25 -2.09 20.72
CA MET A 57 11.39 -1.78 19.29
C MET A 57 12.86 -1.84 18.89
N LEU A 58 13.17 -2.54 17.80
CA LEU A 58 14.54 -2.60 17.26
C LEU A 58 14.91 -1.36 16.44
N GLY A 59 13.93 -0.52 16.10
CA GLY A 59 14.13 0.73 15.39
C GLY A 59 13.05 1.76 15.72
N SER A 60 12.83 2.72 14.83
CA SER A 60 11.93 3.86 15.10
C SER A 60 10.55 3.62 14.50
N LEU A 61 9.48 3.91 15.24
CA LEU A 61 8.12 3.99 14.70
C LEU A 61 7.82 5.44 14.29
N MET A 62 7.60 5.65 13.00
CA MET A 62 7.35 6.95 12.38
C MET A 62 5.92 7.00 11.82
N PHE A 63 5.36 8.22 11.72
CA PHE A 63 4.12 8.49 11.03
C PHE A 63 4.35 9.41 9.84
N HIS A 64 3.63 9.14 8.75
CA HIS A 64 3.42 10.14 7.70
C HIS A 64 2.03 9.96 7.09
N GLN A 65 1.37 11.07 6.77
CA GLN A 65 0.10 11.04 6.05
C GLN A 65 0.33 10.51 4.61
N LEU A 66 -0.51 9.58 4.17
CA LEU A 66 -0.48 9.08 2.80
C LEU A 66 -1.89 8.66 2.40
N ASP A 67 -2.50 9.43 1.51
CA ASP A 67 -3.65 9.00 0.72
C ASP A 67 -3.12 8.51 -0.62
N ILE A 68 -3.21 7.20 -0.85
CA ILE A 68 -2.69 6.57 -2.07
C ILE A 68 -3.47 6.98 -3.32
N THR A 69 -4.61 7.65 -3.17
CA THR A 69 -5.44 8.12 -4.28
C THR A 69 -5.31 9.60 -4.59
N ASP A 70 -4.46 10.31 -3.84
CA ASP A 70 -4.16 11.72 -4.06
C ASP A 70 -2.70 11.90 -4.48
N GLN A 71 -2.51 12.42 -5.70
CA GLN A 71 -1.19 12.65 -6.29
C GLN A 71 -0.31 13.55 -5.41
N ALA A 72 -0.89 14.62 -4.83
CA ALA A 72 -0.15 15.56 -3.99
C ALA A 72 0.32 14.88 -2.69
N SER A 73 -0.53 14.09 -2.05
CA SER A 73 -0.17 13.28 -0.87
C SER A 73 0.95 12.28 -1.18
N VAL A 74 0.87 11.56 -2.31
CA VAL A 74 1.90 10.60 -2.74
C VAL A 74 3.24 11.30 -3.00
N GLU A 75 3.22 12.45 -3.67
CA GLU A 75 4.43 13.22 -3.95
C GLU A 75 5.05 13.82 -2.68
N ALA A 76 4.23 14.32 -1.75
CA ALA A 76 4.69 14.81 -0.47
C ALA A 76 5.40 13.70 0.31
N PHE A 77 4.81 12.51 0.38
CA PHE A 77 5.44 11.36 1.03
C PHE A 77 6.70 10.89 0.33
N ARG A 78 6.71 10.81 -1.01
CA ARG A 78 7.91 10.50 -1.81
C ARG A 78 9.05 11.46 -1.47
N ASN A 79 8.77 12.76 -1.47
CA ASN A 79 9.76 13.80 -1.20
C ASN A 79 10.30 13.68 0.22
N HIS A 80 9.43 13.43 1.20
CA HIS A 80 9.83 13.18 2.59
C HIS A 80 10.79 11.99 2.72
N ILE A 81 10.46 10.86 2.10
CA ILE A 81 11.33 9.67 2.14
C ILE A 81 12.67 9.94 1.45
N LYS A 82 12.65 10.58 0.27
CA LYS A 82 13.86 10.92 -0.47
C LYS A 82 14.78 11.85 0.32
N SER A 83 14.24 12.91 0.93
CA SER A 83 15.04 13.88 1.69
C SER A 83 15.55 13.32 3.01
N THR A 84 14.72 12.55 3.72
CA THR A 84 15.03 12.06 5.07
C THR A 84 15.93 10.83 5.04
N HIS A 85 15.66 9.91 4.10
CA HIS A 85 16.28 8.58 4.10
C HIS A 85 17.06 8.26 2.82
N GLY A 86 16.77 8.95 1.71
CA GLY A 86 17.38 8.67 0.41
C GLY A 86 16.92 7.36 -0.24
N GLY A 87 16.08 6.55 0.43
CA GLY A 87 15.52 5.33 -0.18
C GLY A 87 14.72 4.44 0.78
N ILE A 88 14.16 3.37 0.21
CA ILE A 88 13.28 2.39 0.87
C ILE A 88 13.87 0.99 0.73
N ASP A 89 13.86 0.20 1.81
CA ASP A 89 14.29 -1.21 1.79
C ASP A 89 13.11 -2.19 1.79
N VAL A 90 11.97 -1.79 2.38
CA VAL A 90 10.73 -2.59 2.39
C VAL A 90 9.54 -1.70 2.08
N LEU A 91 8.79 -2.01 1.03
CA LEU A 91 7.52 -1.37 0.70
C LEU A 91 6.39 -2.39 0.77
N ILE A 92 5.42 -2.15 1.66
CA ILE A 92 4.24 -3.00 1.81
C ILE A 92 3.02 -2.21 1.36
N ASN A 93 2.54 -2.54 0.16
CA ASN A 93 1.31 -2.00 -0.40
C ASN A 93 0.12 -2.75 0.23
N ASN A 94 -0.45 -2.16 1.28
CA ASN A 94 -1.54 -2.74 2.07
C ASN A 94 -2.85 -1.92 2.01
N ALA A 95 -2.77 -0.62 1.73
CA ALA A 95 -3.94 0.24 1.64
C ALA A 95 -4.94 -0.29 0.61
N ALA A 96 -6.16 -0.60 1.07
CA ALA A 96 -7.25 -1.10 0.26
C ALA A 96 -8.60 -0.78 0.92
N ILE A 97 -9.66 -0.84 0.14
CA ILE A 97 -11.04 -0.84 0.61
C ILE A 97 -11.77 -2.09 0.13
N ALA A 98 -12.86 -2.40 0.82
CA ALA A 98 -13.88 -3.33 0.37
C ALA A 98 -15.22 -2.82 0.88
N PHE A 99 -16.22 -2.80 0.00
CA PHE A 99 -17.60 -2.60 0.41
C PHE A 99 -18.08 -3.84 1.16
N LYS A 100 -18.98 -3.63 2.12
CA LYS A 100 -19.67 -4.74 2.78
C LYS A 100 -20.71 -5.32 1.81
N THR A 101 -21.10 -6.57 2.02
CA THR A 101 -22.12 -7.23 1.19
C THR A 101 -23.43 -6.43 1.14
N GLU A 102 -23.81 -5.81 2.26
CA GLU A 102 -25.04 -4.99 2.40
C GLU A 102 -24.84 -3.50 2.03
N ALA A 103 -23.77 -3.18 1.29
CA ALA A 103 -23.51 -1.79 0.87
C ALA A 103 -24.62 -1.29 -0.07
N PRO A 104 -25.26 -0.13 0.21
CA PRO A 104 -26.37 0.38 -0.58
C PRO A 104 -25.93 0.97 -1.93
N GLU A 105 -24.64 1.24 -2.11
CA GLU A 105 -24.13 1.84 -3.34
C GLU A 105 -24.30 0.88 -4.53
N PRO A 106 -24.69 1.38 -5.72
CA PRO A 106 -24.75 0.56 -6.92
C PRO A 106 -23.41 -0.10 -7.24
N PHE A 107 -23.42 -1.30 -7.82
CA PHE A 107 -22.21 -2.05 -8.17
C PHE A 107 -21.19 -1.21 -8.95
N ALA A 108 -21.64 -0.40 -9.92
CA ALA A 108 -20.76 0.46 -10.70
C ALA A 108 -19.98 1.48 -9.84
N VAL A 109 -20.61 2.02 -8.78
CA VAL A 109 -19.95 2.92 -7.82
C VAL A 109 -18.95 2.15 -6.98
N GLN A 110 -19.34 0.97 -6.48
CA GLN A 110 -18.45 0.13 -5.68
C GLN A 110 -17.22 -0.31 -6.49
N ALA A 111 -17.42 -0.72 -7.74
CA ALA A 111 -16.37 -1.14 -8.67
C ALA A 111 -15.40 0.02 -8.96
N LYS A 112 -15.92 1.19 -9.36
CA LYS A 112 -15.12 2.40 -9.60
C LYS A 112 -14.27 2.77 -8.40
N GLU A 113 -14.86 2.85 -7.22
CA GLU A 113 -14.15 3.28 -6.01
C GLU A 113 -13.13 2.21 -5.54
N THR A 114 -13.48 0.93 -5.64
CA THR A 114 -12.56 -0.17 -5.30
C THR A 114 -11.35 -0.19 -6.23
N ILE A 115 -11.56 -0.03 -7.54
CA ILE A 115 -10.47 0.04 -8.53
C ILE A 115 -9.62 1.30 -8.34
N ARG A 116 -10.26 2.45 -8.06
CA ARG A 116 -9.57 3.72 -7.78
C ARG A 116 -8.57 3.57 -6.64
N VAL A 117 -8.97 2.95 -5.54
CA VAL A 117 -8.08 2.76 -4.37
C VAL A 117 -7.13 1.59 -4.57
N ASN A 118 -7.66 0.39 -4.78
CA ASN A 118 -6.89 -0.87 -4.65
C ASN A 118 -5.96 -1.14 -5.83
N TYR A 119 -6.24 -0.55 -7.00
CA TYR A 119 -5.42 -0.73 -8.20
C TYR A 119 -4.70 0.57 -8.56
N PHE A 120 -5.42 1.61 -8.95
CA PHE A 120 -4.78 2.84 -9.44
C PHE A 120 -4.04 3.59 -8.34
N GLY A 121 -4.56 3.63 -7.11
CA GLY A 121 -3.85 4.23 -5.99
C GLY A 121 -2.56 3.47 -5.64
N THR A 122 -2.60 2.14 -5.64
CA THR A 122 -1.39 1.32 -5.47
C THR A 122 -0.40 1.52 -6.60
N LEU A 123 -0.86 1.60 -7.85
CA LEU A 123 -0.01 1.85 -9.02
C LEU A 123 0.66 3.23 -8.92
N MET A 124 -0.07 4.26 -8.50
CA MET A 124 0.44 5.62 -8.28
C MET A 124 1.57 5.63 -7.24
N VAL A 125 1.37 4.94 -6.11
CA VAL A 125 2.40 4.77 -5.08
C VAL A 125 3.62 4.03 -5.63
N CYS A 126 3.41 2.94 -6.38
CA CYS A 126 4.50 2.19 -6.99
C CYS A 126 5.32 3.08 -7.93
N ASN A 127 4.67 3.79 -8.85
CA ASN A 127 5.34 4.68 -9.79
C ASN A 127 6.15 5.79 -9.06
N ALA A 128 5.61 6.34 -7.98
CA ALA A 128 6.28 7.39 -7.22
C ALA A 128 7.44 6.88 -6.36
N LEU A 129 7.31 5.71 -5.74
CA LEU A 129 8.26 5.20 -4.74
C LEU A 129 9.27 4.19 -5.30
N PHE A 130 8.99 3.52 -6.43
CA PHE A 130 9.93 2.58 -7.05
C PHE A 130 11.29 3.20 -7.39
N PRO A 131 11.37 4.45 -7.88
CA PRO A 131 12.65 5.13 -8.07
C PRO A 131 13.47 5.34 -6.78
N LEU A 132 12.88 5.16 -5.60
CA LEU A 132 13.53 5.28 -4.29
C LEU A 132 13.91 3.91 -3.68
N LEU A 133 13.59 2.80 -4.33
CA LEU A 133 13.94 1.47 -3.81
C LEU A 133 15.46 1.30 -3.81
N ARG A 134 16.01 0.90 -2.65
CA ARG A 134 17.43 0.58 -2.52
C ARG A 134 17.74 -0.77 -3.17
N GLN A 135 19.03 -1.03 -3.39
CA GLN A 135 19.48 -2.34 -3.84
C GLN A 135 18.97 -3.43 -2.88
N ASN A 136 18.39 -4.50 -3.43
CA ASN A 136 17.77 -5.61 -2.70
C ASN A 136 16.50 -5.27 -1.90
N ALA A 137 15.88 -4.10 -2.14
CA ALA A 137 14.60 -3.77 -1.53
C ALA A 137 13.54 -4.84 -1.82
N LYS A 138 12.60 -5.00 -0.89
CA LYS A 138 11.49 -5.95 -0.98
C LYS A 138 10.17 -5.20 -1.11
N VAL A 139 9.38 -5.58 -2.11
CA VAL A 139 8.02 -5.06 -2.29
C VAL A 139 7.04 -6.19 -2.00
N VAL A 140 6.05 -5.92 -1.16
CA VAL A 140 4.96 -6.84 -0.82
C VAL A 140 3.64 -6.19 -1.16
N ASN A 141 2.87 -6.80 -2.06
CA ASN A 141 1.50 -6.39 -2.36
C ASN A 141 0.55 -7.28 -1.56
N VAL A 142 -0.17 -6.69 -0.59
CA VAL A 142 -1.20 -7.40 0.17
C VAL A 142 -2.46 -7.46 -0.69
N SER A 143 -2.78 -8.66 -1.17
CA SER A 143 -3.97 -8.93 -1.97
C SER A 143 -5.03 -9.68 -1.15
N SER A 144 -5.90 -10.43 -1.82
CA SER A 144 -7.00 -11.20 -1.23
C SER A 144 -7.18 -12.52 -1.97
N SER A 145 -7.79 -13.51 -1.31
CA SER A 145 -8.29 -14.72 -1.98
C SER A 145 -9.27 -14.40 -3.12
N ALA A 146 -9.93 -13.24 -3.07
CA ALA A 146 -10.77 -12.72 -4.14
C ALA A 146 -9.98 -12.41 -5.43
N GLY A 147 -8.67 -12.19 -5.35
CA GLY A 147 -7.80 -11.91 -6.50
C GLY A 147 -7.35 -13.14 -7.28
N HIS A 148 -7.76 -14.35 -6.89
CA HIS A 148 -7.43 -15.57 -7.64
C HIS A 148 -8.10 -15.54 -9.02
N LEU A 149 -7.31 -15.78 -10.08
CA LEU A 149 -7.81 -15.84 -11.46
C LEU A 149 -8.98 -16.81 -11.63
N LEU A 150 -8.98 -17.93 -10.91
CA LEU A 150 -10.06 -18.93 -10.94
C LEU A 150 -11.42 -18.38 -10.48
N ARG A 151 -11.44 -17.24 -9.76
CA ARG A 151 -12.68 -16.59 -9.32
C ARG A 151 -13.27 -15.64 -10.35
N ILE A 152 -12.58 -15.37 -11.45
CA ILE A 152 -13.10 -14.55 -12.55
C ILE A 152 -13.93 -15.46 -13.47
N PRO A 153 -15.25 -15.24 -13.63
CA PRO A 153 -16.11 -16.15 -14.40
C PRO A 153 -15.73 -16.25 -15.89
N SER A 154 -15.30 -15.13 -16.50
CA SER A 154 -14.96 -15.08 -17.93
C SER A 154 -13.64 -15.78 -18.24
N ALA A 155 -13.68 -16.81 -19.10
CA ALA A 155 -12.49 -17.50 -19.57
C ALA A 155 -11.55 -16.59 -20.36
N ASP A 156 -12.12 -15.73 -21.21
CA ASP A 156 -11.35 -14.77 -22.00
C ASP A 156 -10.62 -13.77 -21.11
N LEU A 157 -11.27 -13.25 -20.07
CA LEU A 157 -10.60 -12.36 -19.11
C LEU A 157 -9.50 -13.09 -18.34
N ARG A 158 -9.71 -14.34 -17.93
CA ARG A 158 -8.66 -15.15 -17.31
C ARG A 158 -7.46 -15.33 -18.24
N SER A 159 -7.70 -15.60 -19.53
CA SER A 159 -6.63 -15.73 -20.53
C SER A 159 -5.86 -14.43 -20.73
N LYS A 160 -6.56 -13.29 -20.78
CA LYS A 160 -5.91 -11.97 -20.91
C LYS A 160 -5.06 -11.64 -19.68
N LEU A 161 -5.62 -11.80 -18.48
CA LEU A 161 -4.96 -11.48 -17.21
C LEU A 161 -3.79 -12.43 -16.85
N SER A 162 -3.76 -13.64 -17.42
CA SER A 162 -2.66 -14.59 -17.24
C SER A 162 -1.60 -14.53 -18.34
N SER A 163 -1.78 -13.66 -19.35
CA SER A 163 -0.82 -13.53 -20.44
C SER A 163 0.52 -12.99 -19.94
N VAL A 164 1.61 -13.65 -20.30
CA VAL A 164 2.98 -13.19 -20.03
C VAL A 164 3.34 -11.91 -20.80
N SER A 165 2.57 -11.57 -21.84
CA SER A 165 2.75 -10.35 -22.63
C SER A 165 1.94 -9.17 -22.09
N LEU A 166 1.17 -9.35 -21.00
CA LEU A 166 0.36 -8.28 -20.44
C LEU A 166 1.27 -7.30 -19.69
N ASP A 167 1.42 -6.11 -20.24
CA ASP A 167 2.10 -5.00 -19.57
C ASP A 167 1.13 -4.15 -18.74
N VAL A 168 1.67 -3.14 -18.04
CA VAL A 168 0.89 -2.24 -17.20
C VAL A 168 -0.14 -1.45 -18.02
N SER A 169 0.17 -1.08 -19.26
CA SER A 169 -0.74 -0.34 -20.13
C SER A 169 -1.95 -1.19 -20.52
N GLY A 170 -1.71 -2.42 -20.95
CA GLY A 170 -2.76 -3.39 -21.26
C GLY A 170 -3.60 -3.75 -20.03
N LEU A 171 -2.97 -3.89 -18.86
CA LEU A 171 -3.70 -4.13 -17.61
C LEU A 171 -4.59 -2.94 -17.24
N ASN A 172 -4.10 -1.70 -17.40
CA ASN A 172 -4.90 -0.49 -17.18
C ASN A 172 -6.13 -0.47 -18.09
N GLN A 173 -5.99 -0.80 -19.38
CA GLN A 173 -7.12 -0.87 -20.30
C GLN A 173 -8.18 -1.90 -19.88
N LEU A 174 -7.76 -3.09 -19.43
CA LEU A 174 -8.70 -4.11 -18.93
C LEU A 174 -9.45 -3.63 -17.67
N VAL A 175 -8.74 -2.96 -16.77
CA VAL A 175 -9.32 -2.43 -15.54
C VAL A 175 -10.27 -1.26 -15.83
N GLU A 176 -9.92 -0.38 -16.77
CA GLU A 176 -10.79 0.72 -17.22
C GLU A 176 -12.05 0.20 -17.89
N GLN A 177 -11.95 -0.81 -18.76
CA GLN A 177 -13.11 -1.46 -19.38
C GLN A 177 -14.08 -2.06 -18.34
N PHE A 178 -13.57 -2.57 -17.22
CA PHE A 178 -14.41 -3.15 -16.16
C PHE A 178 -15.23 -2.08 -15.41
N VAL A 179 -14.73 -0.85 -15.33
CA VAL A 179 -15.39 0.23 -14.58
C VAL A 179 -16.20 1.19 -15.46
N GLN A 180 -16.23 0.98 -16.78
CA GLN A 180 -17.10 1.70 -17.71
C GLN A 180 -18.53 1.17 -17.62
#